data_AF-A0A2M7KD24-F1
#
_entry.id   AF-A0A2M7KD24-F1
#
_cell.length_a   1.000
_cell.length_b   1.000
_cell.length_c   1.000
_cell.angle_alpha   90.00
_cell.angle_beta   90.00
_cell.angle_gamma   90.00
#
_symmetry.space_group_name_H-M   'P 1'
#
loop_
_entity.id
_entity.type
_entity.pdbx_description
1 polymer ?
#
loop_
_entity_poly.entity_id
_entity_poly.type
_entity_poly.pdbx_seq_one_letter_code
_entity_poly.pdbx_strand_id
1 'polypeptide(L)' 'METKEILKLIKKLPISKRMLVIERTIKTIRESELRKKMIKASEFLLEDYRKDKELTAFTQLDYESFYETR' A
#
# COMPACT_ATOMS: atom_id res chain seq x y z
N MET A 1 10.49 26.82 0.35
CA MET A 1 11.50 26.28 1.28
C MET A 1 12.44 25.40 0.49
N GLU A 2 13.71 25.76 0.42
CA GLU A 2 14.72 24.92 -0.22
C GLU A 2 15.11 23.76 0.70
N THR A 3 15.49 22.61 0.12
CA THR A 3 15.98 21.44 0.89
C THR A 3 17.10 21.80 1.86
N LYS A 4 17.96 22.77 1.48
CA LYS A 4 19.03 23.30 2.33
C LYS A 4 18.51 23.98 3.60
N GLU A 5 17.37 24.68 3.53
CA GLU A 5 16.75 25.34 4.67
C GLU A 5 16.13 24.32 5.63
N ILE A 6 15.46 23.29 5.10
CA ILE A 6 14.89 22.20 5.89
C ILE A 6 16.00 21.48 6.68
N LEU A 7 17.13 21.18 6.03
CA LEU A 7 18.28 20.56 6.69
C LEU A 7 18.87 21.44 7.80
N LYS A 8 18.95 22.76 7.59
CA LYS A 8 19.39 23.70 8.63
C LYS A 8 18.43 23.68 9.83
N LEU A 9 17.11 23.64 9.58
CA LEU A 9 16.11 23.58 10.64
C LEU A 9 16.18 22.25 11.42
N ILE A 10 16.32 21.11 10.74
CA ILE A 10 16.47 19.80 11.39
C ILE A 10 17.72 19.77 12.28
N LYS A 11 18.84 20.35 11.83
CA LYS A 11 20.09 20.42 12.63
C LYS A 11 19.92 21.19 13.94
N LYS A 12 19.00 22.15 14.01
CA LYS A 12 18.71 22.94 15.23
C LYS A 12 17.86 22.17 16.25
N LEU A 13 17.32 21.00 15.90
CA LEU A 13 16.49 20.20 16.80
C LEU A 13 17.34 19.42 17.83
N PRO A 14 16.78 19.17 19.04
CA PRO A 14 17.35 18.20 19.98
C PRO A 14 17.58 16.83 19.32
N ILE A 15 18.58 16.09 19.81
CA ILE A 15 18.97 14.78 19.25
C ILE A 15 17.78 13.82 19.18
N SER A 16 16.94 13.77 20.23
CA SER A 16 15.73 12.95 20.26
C SER A 16 14.77 13.26 19.12
N LYS A 17 14.53 14.53 18.82
CA LYS A 17 13.67 14.97 17.71
C LYS A 17 14.30 14.67 16.35
N ARG A 18 15.63 14.79 16.22
CA ARG A 18 16.34 14.39 14.99
C ARG A 18 16.21 12.89 14.72
N MET A 19 16.34 12.07 15.76
CA MET A 19 16.13 10.62 15.62
C MET A 19 14.71 10.27 15.20
N LEU A 20 13.70 10.92 15.79
CA LEU A 20 12.31 10.73 15.38
C LEU A 20 12.08 11.07 13.90
N VAL A 21 12.68 12.15 13.41
CA VAL A 21 12.59 12.54 11.99
C VAL A 21 13.18 11.44 11.09
N ILE A 22 14.35 10.92 11.44
CA ILE A 22 15.02 9.84 10.69
C ILE A 22 14.15 8.57 10.67
N GLU A 23 13.66 8.14 11.83
CA GLU A 23 12.80 6.96 11.96
C GLU A 23 11.54 7.08 11.08
N ARG A 24 10.81 8.19 11.20
CA ARG A 24 9.62 8.43 10.39
C ARG A 24 9.92 8.48 8.90
N THR A 25 11.04 9.10 8.52
CA THR A 25 11.45 9.18 7.12
C THR A 25 11.71 7.78 6.55
N ILE A 26 12.45 6.94 7.27
CA ILE A 26 12.73 5.55 6.85
C ILE A 26 11.42 4.76 6.76
N LYS A 27 10.53 4.90 7.75
CA LYS A 27 9.22 4.22 7.75
C LYS A 27 8.39 4.60 6.53
N THR A 28 8.24 5.90 6.25
CA THR A 28 7.48 6.39 5.08
C THR A 28 8.07 5.90 3.76
N ILE A 29 9.40 5.87 3.62
CA ILE A 29 10.06 5.33 2.42
C ILE A 29 9.67 3.86 2.21
N ARG A 30 9.80 3.03 3.26
CA ARG A 30 9.45 1.61 3.19
C ARG A 30 7.98 1.37 2.88
N GLU A 31 7.08 2.12 3.52
CA GLU A 31 5.64 2.03 3.27
C GLU A 31 5.29 2.41 1.83
N SER A 32 5.92 3.46 1.29
CA SER A 32 5.69 3.89 -0.09
C SER A 32 6.11 2.83 -1.10
N GLU A 33 7.24 2.17 -0.86
CA GLU A 33 7.77 1.11 -1.72
C GLU A 33 6.91 -0.16 -1.64
N LEU A 34 6.50 -0.55 -0.42
CA LEU A 34 5.56 -1.66 -0.22
C LEU A 34 4.24 -1.40 -0.95
N ARG A 35 3.68 -0.20 -0.83
CA ARG A 35 2.42 0.18 -1.49
C ARG A 35 2.54 0.09 -3.01
N LYS A 36 3.65 0.56 -3.59
CA LYS A 36 3.91 0.44 -5.03
C LYS A 36 3.95 -1.02 -5.48
N LYS A 37 4.64 -1.89 -4.72
CA LYS A 37 4.69 -3.33 -5.02
C LYS A 37 3.32 -3.98 -4.94
N MET A 38 2.52 -3.64 -3.93
CA MET A 38 1.15 -4.15 -3.79
C MET A 38 0.25 -3.72 -4.95
N ILE A 39 0.32 -2.45 -5.37
CA ILE A 39 -0.43 -1.96 -6.53
C ILE A 39 -0.05 -2.75 -7.78
N LYS A 40 1.25 -2.87 -8.06
CA LYS A 40 1.71 -3.63 -9.24
C LYS A 40 1.28 -5.10 -9.21
N ALA A 41 1.35 -5.75 -8.04
CA ALA A 41 0.87 -7.11 -7.87
C ALA A 41 -0.64 -7.21 -8.10
N SER A 42 -1.42 -6.25 -7.59
CA SER A 42 -2.87 -6.22 -7.79
C SER A 42 -3.27 -5.96 -9.25
N GLU A 43 -2.54 -5.10 -9.96
CA GLU A 43 -2.75 -4.84 -11.39
C GLU A 43 -2.46 -6.09 -12.23
N PHE A 44 -1.37 -6.80 -11.91
CA PHE A 44 -1.03 -8.06 -12.54
C PHE A 44 -2.10 -9.13 -12.31
N LEU A 45 -2.50 -9.35 -11.06
CA LEU A 45 -3.57 -10.31 -10.72
C LEU A 45 -4.89 -9.94 -11.38
N LEU A 46 -5.28 -8.66 -11.38
CA LEU A 46 -6.53 -8.20 -11.99
C LEU A 46 -6.63 -8.57 -13.47
N GLU A 47 -5.51 -8.57 -14.20
CA GLU A 47 -5.48 -9.00 -15.60
C GLU A 47 -5.81 -10.48 -15.73
N ASP A 48 -5.26 -11.33 -14.87
CA ASP A 48 -5.54 -12.77 -14.84
C ASP A 48 -7.01 -13.04 -14.50
N TYR A 49 -7.55 -12.41 -13.44
CA TYR A 49 -8.96 -12.54 -13.06
C TYR A 49 -9.94 -12.08 -14.15
N ARG A 50 -9.53 -11.17 -15.05
CA ARG A 50 -10.35 -10.72 -16.18
C ARG A 50 -10.36 -11.69 -17.35
N LYS A 51 -9.26 -12.42 -17.56
CA LYS A 51 -9.08 -13.31 -18.72
C LYS A 51 -9.43 -14.76 -18.41
N ASP A 52 -9.12 -15.21 -17.19
CA ASP A 52 -9.35 -16.58 -16.76
C ASP A 52 -10.68 -16.70 -16.00
N LYS A 53 -11.62 -17.42 -16.62
CA LYS A 53 -12.95 -17.67 -16.04
C LYS A 53 -12.90 -18.70 -14.91
N GLU A 54 -11.85 -19.53 -14.81
CA GLU A 54 -11.70 -20.47 -13.70
C GLU A 54 -11.41 -19.73 -12.39
N LEU A 55 -10.64 -18.64 -12.45
CA LEU A 55 -10.35 -17.79 -11.28
C LEU A 55 -11.58 -17.08 -10.70
N THR A 56 -12.65 -16.96 -11.48
CA THR A 56 -13.92 -16.33 -11.06
C THR A 56 -15.11 -17.28 -11.08
N ALA A 57 -14.88 -18.59 -11.25
CA ALA A 57 -15.94 -19.59 -11.43
C ALA A 57 -16.96 -19.58 -10.28
N PHE A 58 -16.49 -19.37 -9.04
CA PHE A 58 -17.35 -19.32 -7.87
C PHE A 58 -17.99 -17.96 -7.61
N THR A 59 -17.49 -16.87 -8.21
CA THR A 59 -18.08 -15.52 -8.08
C THR A 59 -19.49 -15.45 -8.66
N GLN A 60 -19.84 -16.36 -9.58
CA GLN A 60 -21.21 -16.46 -10.11
C GLN A 60 -22.20 -16.97 -9.04
N LEU A 61 -21.75 -17.82 -8.12
CA LEU A 61 -22.58 -18.35 -7.03
C LEU A 61 -22.95 -17.26 -6.02
N ASP A 62 -22.15 -16.21 -5.87
CA ASP A 62 -22.43 -15.08 -4.98
C ASP A 62 -23.71 -14.31 -5.38
N TYR A 63 -24.11 -14.42 -6.66
CA TYR A 63 -25.33 -13.79 -7.19
C TYR A 63 -26.52 -14.76 -7.27
N GLU A 64 -26.34 -16.02 -6.91
CA GLU A 64 -27.44 -16.97 -6.83
C GLU A 64 -28.29 -16.69 -5.58
N SER A 65 -29.61 -16.85 -5.71
CA SER A 65 -30.50 -16.75 -4.56
C SER A 65 -30.19 -17.90 -3.61
N PHE A 66 -29.64 -17.58 -2.44
CA PHE A 66 -29.31 -18.57 -1.42
C PHE A 66 -30.58 -19.33 -1.02
N TYR A 67 -30.67 -20.60 -1.40
CA TYR A 67 -31.75 -21.48 -0.98
C TYR A 67 -31.48 -21.97 0.44
N GLU A 68 -31.77 -21.12 1.43
CA GLU A 68 -31.84 -21.59 2.82
C GLU A 68 -33.08 -22.49 2.96
N THR A 69 -32.86 -23.80 3.04
CA THR A 69 -33.93 -24.77 3.27
C THR A 69 -34.34 -24.65 4.73
N ARG A 70 -35.59 -24.22 4.98
CA ARG A 70 -36.18 -24.11 6.32
C ARG A 70 -36.44 -25.47 6.96
#